data_AF-A0A821PTQ0-F1
#
_entry.id   AF-A0A821PTQ0-F1
#
_cell.length_a   1.000
_cell.length_b   1.000
_cell.length_c   1.000
_cell.angle_alpha   90.00
_cell.angle_beta   90.00
_cell.angle_gamma   90.00
#
_symmetry.space_group_name_H-M   'P 1'
#
loop_
_entity.id
_entity.type
_entity.pdbx_description
1 polymer ?
#
loop_
_entity_poly.entity_id
_entity_poly.type
_entity_poly.pdbx_seq_one_letter_code
_entity_poly.pdbx_strand_id
1 'polypeptide(L)'
;NSNSLILICSSVTLMAIHGRIEPYTIIYDPHRFYFEFVYSNVEDCLSVVGQLYRSTTLPFPGQVMMIESLVQGRLKMLKFDLKQLKDLYEKILFEQDAYVIKPLIQNPGKCLLTNQCCYFQVLNNINEQQIVKYDLSALFKITKRRYKFRYIGCELQFKLTEQ
;
A
#
# COMPACT_ATOMS: atom_id res chain seq x y z
N ASN A 1 -10.02 13.26 27.69
CA ASN A 1 -9.18 12.40 26.83
C ASN A 1 -9.70 12.48 25.41
N SER A 2 -9.28 13.51 24.67
CA SER A 2 -9.75 13.75 23.31
C SER A 2 -8.92 12.91 22.33
N ASN A 3 -9.59 12.01 21.61
CA ASN A 3 -9.03 11.18 20.55
C ASN A 3 -8.80 12.03 19.28
N SER A 4 -8.00 13.08 19.43
CA SER A 4 -7.82 14.14 18.45
C SER A 4 -6.35 14.44 18.22
N LEU A 5 -5.95 14.63 16.96
CA LEU A 5 -4.61 15.04 16.55
C LEU A 5 -4.66 16.41 15.89
N ILE A 6 -3.78 17.31 16.32
CA ILE A 6 -3.60 18.62 15.69
C ILE A 6 -2.24 18.63 14.99
N LEU A 7 -2.23 18.85 13.68
CA LEU A 7 -1.01 19.04 12.90
C LEU A 7 -0.86 20.53 12.55
N ILE A 8 0.32 21.08 12.88
CA ILE A 8 0.68 22.46 12.54
C ILE A 8 1.80 22.37 11.49
N CYS A 9 1.49 22.84 10.29
CA CYS A 9 2.41 22.79 9.15
C CYS A 9 2.84 24.20 8.77
N SER A 10 4.11 24.40 8.43
CA SER A 10 4.63 25.66 7.89
C SER A 10 4.31 25.83 6.40
N SER A 11 4.10 24.74 5.69
CA SER A 11 3.63 24.74 4.31
C SER A 11 2.78 23.50 4.03
N VAL A 12 1.92 23.61 3.02
CA VAL A 12 1.00 22.55 2.58
C VAL A 12 1.06 22.44 1.07
N THR A 13 1.24 21.22 0.57
CA THR A 13 1.15 20.93 -0.87
C THR A 13 -0.16 20.20 -1.15
N LEU A 14 -1.06 20.85 -1.89
CA LEU A 14 -2.30 20.25 -2.36
C LEU A 14 -2.02 19.45 -3.63
N MET A 15 -2.29 18.14 -3.60
CA MET A 15 -2.00 17.20 -4.68
C MET A 15 -3.26 16.75 -5.45
N ALA A 16 -4.44 16.97 -4.88
CA ALA A 16 -5.72 16.68 -5.48
C ALA A 16 -6.79 17.58 -4.87
N ILE A 17 -7.72 18.05 -5.70
CA ILE A 17 -8.87 18.84 -5.25
C ILE A 17 -10.11 18.07 -5.70
N HIS A 18 -11.02 17.76 -4.76
CA HIS A 18 -12.24 16.98 -5.02
C HIS A 18 -11.99 15.59 -5.68
N GLY A 19 -10.90 14.91 -5.30
CA GLY A 19 -10.59 13.57 -5.81
C GLY A 19 -10.07 13.53 -7.25
N ARG A 20 -9.78 14.68 -7.86
CA ARG A 20 -9.10 14.77 -9.15
C ARG A 20 -7.65 15.21 -8.95
N ILE A 21 -6.75 14.58 -9.69
CA ILE A 21 -5.33 14.97 -9.73
C ILE A 21 -5.27 16.33 -10.40
N GLU A 22 -4.86 17.34 -9.65
CA GLU A 22 -4.70 18.73 -10.10
C GLU A 22 -3.23 19.13 -9.97
N PRO A 23 -2.78 20.19 -10.67
CA PRO A 23 -1.42 20.72 -10.50
C PRO A 23 -1.11 21.03 -9.03
N TYR A 24 0.11 20.68 -8.61
CA TYR A 24 0.54 20.90 -7.23
C TYR A 24 0.45 22.38 -6.85
N THR A 25 -0.39 22.68 -5.87
CA THR A 25 -0.50 24.04 -5.30
C THR A 25 0.14 24.04 -3.92
N ILE A 26 1.17 24.87 -3.75
CA ILE A 26 1.90 24.97 -2.48
C ILE A 26 1.45 26.25 -1.76
N ILE A 27 0.97 26.08 -0.53
CA ILE A 27 0.61 27.17 0.38
C ILE A 27 1.73 27.28 1.40
N TYR A 28 2.32 28.46 1.54
CA TYR A 28 3.46 28.73 2.44
C TYR A 28 3.04 29.36 3.77
N ASP A 29 1.74 29.40 4.07
CA ASP A 29 1.20 29.93 5.30
C ASP A 29 1.02 28.83 6.37
N PRO A 30 1.24 29.16 7.66
CA PRO A 30 0.98 28.23 8.74
C PRO A 30 -0.47 27.72 8.71
N HIS A 31 -0.64 26.41 8.52
CA HIS A 31 -1.94 25.78 8.44
C HIS A 31 -2.12 24.75 9.56
N ARG A 32 -3.35 24.67 10.10
CA ARG A 32 -3.70 23.76 11.18
C ARG A 32 -4.71 22.74 10.69
N PHE A 33 -4.36 21.47 10.77
CA PHE A 33 -5.28 20.37 10.50
C PHE A 33 -5.73 19.73 11.80
N TYR A 34 -7.04 19.53 11.92
CA TYR A 34 -7.67 18.88 13.06
C TYR A 34 -8.21 17.54 12.60
N PHE A 35 -7.75 16.46 13.23
CA PHE A 35 -8.21 15.11 12.99
C PHE A 35 -8.88 14.58 14.26
N GLU A 36 -10.10 14.11 14.13
CA GLU A 36 -10.82 13.42 15.19
C GLU A 36 -11.01 11.96 14.78
N PHE A 37 -10.66 11.05 15.67
CA PHE A 37 -10.66 9.62 15.38
C PHE A 37 -11.91 8.97 15.96
N VAL A 38 -12.73 8.38 15.08
CA VAL A 38 -14.01 7.75 15.45
C VAL A 38 -13.85 6.25 15.73
N TYR A 39 -12.96 5.58 14.99
CA TYR A 39 -12.84 4.11 14.98
C TYR A 39 -11.48 3.56 15.41
N SER A 40 -10.54 4.42 15.78
CA SER A 40 -9.18 4.04 16.19
C SER A 40 -8.62 5.02 17.21
N ASN A 41 -7.53 4.69 17.91
CA ASN A 41 -6.90 5.60 18.86
C ASN A 41 -5.79 6.41 18.16
N VAL A 42 -5.65 7.70 18.51
CA VAL A 42 -4.52 8.54 18.10
C VAL A 42 -3.17 7.87 18.42
N GLU A 43 -3.07 7.20 19.58
CA GLU A 43 -1.84 6.50 20.00
C GLU A 43 -1.37 5.44 19.00
N ASP A 44 -2.30 4.79 18.30
CA ASP A 44 -2.00 3.75 17.31
C ASP A 44 -1.21 4.31 16.12
N CYS A 45 -1.46 5.58 15.75
CA CYS A 45 -0.80 6.23 14.61
C CYS A 45 0.34 7.17 15.01
N LEU A 46 0.41 7.60 16.27
CA LEU A 46 1.35 8.63 16.72
C LEU A 46 2.82 8.19 16.53
N SER A 47 3.11 6.92 16.80
CA SER A 47 4.45 6.34 16.60
C SER A 47 4.88 6.42 15.13
N VAL A 48 3.98 6.09 14.21
CA VAL A 48 4.21 6.13 12.76
C VAL A 48 4.38 7.58 12.29
N VAL A 49 3.49 8.48 12.73
CA VAL A 49 3.56 9.91 12.38
C VAL A 49 4.89 10.52 12.87
N GLY A 50 5.30 10.22 14.10
CA GLY A 50 6.58 10.70 14.64
C GLY A 50 7.80 10.16 13.89
N GLN A 51 7.75 8.89 13.47
CA GLN A 51 8.81 8.29 12.63
C GLN A 51 8.85 8.92 11.23
N LEU A 52 7.70 9.20 10.63
CA LEU A 52 7.63 9.91 9.35
C LEU A 52 8.15 11.34 9.48
N TYR A 53 7.80 12.06 10.54
CA TYR A 53 8.34 13.40 10.82
C TYR A 53 9.86 13.37 11.01
N ARG A 54 10.40 12.39 11.75
CA ARG A 54 11.85 12.23 11.86
C ARG A 54 12.50 11.91 10.51
N SER A 55 11.83 11.18 9.62
CA SER A 55 12.38 10.88 8.29
C SER A 55 12.59 12.16 7.46
N THR A 56 11.78 13.20 7.66
CA THR A 56 11.91 14.47 6.91
C THR A 56 13.11 15.31 7.37
N THR A 57 13.67 15.04 8.56
CA THR A 57 14.87 15.74 9.04
C THR A 57 16.18 15.08 8.59
N LEU A 58 16.12 13.92 7.92
CA LEU A 58 17.29 13.19 7.45
C LEU A 58 17.67 13.60 6.01
N PRO A 59 18.95 13.40 5.61
CA PRO A 59 19.33 13.47 4.20
C PRO A 59 18.52 12.47 3.36
N PHE A 60 18.32 12.78 2.08
CA PHE A 60 17.45 11.99 1.18
C PHE A 60 17.67 10.46 1.23
N PRO A 61 18.91 9.92 1.22
CA PRO A 61 19.11 8.47 1.34
C PRO A 61 18.59 7.90 2.66
N GLY A 62 18.80 8.62 3.78
CA GLY A 62 18.32 8.22 5.09
C GLY A 62 16.79 8.29 5.20
N GLN A 63 16.18 9.29 4.58
CA GLN A 63 14.72 9.40 4.47
C GLN A 63 14.12 8.17 3.77
N VAL A 64 14.66 7.80 2.59
CA VAL A 64 14.19 6.65 1.82
C VAL A 64 14.35 5.35 2.61
N MET A 65 15.52 5.11 3.22
CA MET A 65 15.76 3.91 4.02
C MET A 65 14.83 3.80 5.22
N MET A 66 14.59 4.93 5.92
CA MET A 66 13.68 4.95 7.06
C MET A 66 12.25 4.62 6.62
N ILE A 67 11.73 5.27 5.57
CA ILE A 67 10.39 4.99 5.04
C ILE A 67 10.27 3.53 4.56
N GLU A 68 11.26 3.01 3.84
CA GLU A 68 11.27 1.61 3.40
C GLU A 68 11.22 0.66 4.60
N SER A 69 12.00 0.90 5.66
CA SER A 69 11.98 0.07 6.87
C SER A 69 10.62 0.07 7.58
N LEU A 70 9.92 1.21 7.63
CA LEU A 70 8.57 1.31 8.21
C LEU A 70 7.57 0.49 7.40
N VAL A 71 7.61 0.63 6.08
CA VAL A 71 6.77 -0.14 5.16
C VAL A 71 7.02 -1.64 5.33
N GLN A 72 8.29 -2.04 5.38
CA GLN A 72 8.68 -3.45 5.57
C GLN A 72 8.24 -4.00 6.94
N GLY A 73 8.37 -3.21 8.01
CA GLY A 73 7.88 -3.60 9.33
C GLY A 73 6.38 -3.87 9.32
N ARG A 74 5.59 -2.97 8.73
CA ARG A 74 4.14 -3.13 8.60
C ARG A 74 3.76 -4.30 7.69
N LEU A 75 4.50 -4.51 6.60
CA LEU A 75 4.25 -5.60 5.65
C LEU A 75 4.45 -6.98 6.31
N LYS A 76 5.47 -7.12 7.16
CA LYS A 76 5.70 -8.35 7.93
C LYS A 76 4.59 -8.66 8.94
N MET A 77 3.94 -7.63 9.48
CA MET A 77 2.83 -7.77 10.42
C MET A 77 1.50 -8.06 9.72
N LEU A 78 1.38 -7.70 8.43
CA LEU A 78 0.19 -7.98 7.63
C LEU A 78 0.02 -9.50 7.49
N LYS A 79 -1.17 -10.01 7.76
CA LYS A 79 -1.57 -11.38 7.46
C LYS A 79 -2.62 -11.36 6.37
N PHE A 80 -2.55 -12.31 5.45
CA PHE A 80 -3.56 -12.43 4.42
C PHE A 80 -4.92 -12.80 5.05
N ASP A 81 -6.00 -12.15 4.63
CA ASP A 81 -7.36 -12.47 5.07
C ASP A 81 -7.90 -13.70 4.33
N LEU A 82 -7.75 -14.87 4.96
CA LEU A 82 -8.18 -16.16 4.41
C LEU A 82 -9.69 -16.27 4.18
N LYS A 83 -10.50 -15.36 4.74
CA LYS A 83 -11.95 -15.34 4.49
C LYS A 83 -12.31 -14.95 3.05
N GLN A 84 -11.33 -14.46 2.31
CA GLN A 84 -11.51 -13.89 0.96
C GLN A 84 -11.18 -14.91 -0.14
N LEU A 85 -10.88 -16.16 0.24
CA LEU A 85 -10.73 -17.26 -0.70
C LEU A 85 -12.04 -17.56 -1.43
N LYS A 86 -11.96 -17.99 -2.69
CA LYS A 86 -13.12 -18.36 -3.51
C LYS A 86 -13.92 -19.49 -2.90
N ASP A 87 -13.22 -20.44 -2.30
CA ASP A 87 -13.74 -21.74 -1.91
C ASP A 87 -12.93 -22.30 -0.74
N LEU A 88 -13.57 -23.10 0.11
CA LEU A 88 -12.98 -23.80 1.25
C LEU A 88 -12.03 -24.93 0.80
N TYR A 89 -12.16 -25.38 -0.44
CA TYR A 89 -11.28 -26.41 -1.03
C TYR A 89 -10.00 -25.84 -1.65
N GLU A 90 -9.82 -24.51 -1.65
CA GLU A 90 -8.56 -23.91 -2.11
C GLU A 90 -7.40 -24.32 -1.20
N LYS A 91 -6.32 -24.81 -1.82
CA LYS A 91 -5.09 -25.15 -1.14
C LYS A 91 -4.08 -24.04 -1.36
N ILE A 92 -3.62 -23.44 -0.28
CA ILE A 92 -2.56 -22.43 -0.30
C ILE A 92 -1.26 -23.10 -0.73
N LEU A 93 -0.69 -22.64 -1.83
CA LEU A 93 0.60 -23.10 -2.36
C LEU A 93 1.75 -22.28 -1.76
N PHE A 94 1.60 -20.95 -1.71
CA PHE A 94 2.52 -20.08 -0.98
C PHE A 94 1.90 -18.71 -0.68
N GLU A 95 2.45 -18.05 0.34
CA GLU A 95 2.21 -16.65 0.67
C GLU A 95 3.56 -15.91 0.66
N GLN A 96 3.63 -14.75 0.01
CA GLN A 96 4.86 -13.97 -0.10
C GLN A 96 4.59 -12.46 -0.07
N ASP A 97 5.48 -11.73 0.61
CA ASP A 97 5.52 -10.26 0.54
C ASP A 97 5.90 -9.82 -0.88
N ALA A 98 5.07 -8.98 -1.50
CA ALA A 98 5.26 -8.55 -2.88
C ALA A 98 4.87 -7.08 -3.08
N TYR A 99 5.32 -6.52 -4.19
CA TYR A 99 4.96 -5.18 -4.64
C TYR A 99 4.23 -5.27 -5.97
N VAL A 100 3.03 -4.69 -6.04
CA VAL A 100 2.37 -4.43 -7.32
C VAL A 100 2.94 -3.13 -7.88
N ILE A 101 3.55 -3.24 -9.05
CA ILE A 101 4.17 -2.12 -9.76
C ILE A 101 3.19 -1.61 -10.81
N LYS A 102 2.74 -0.37 -10.64
CA LYS A 102 1.97 0.40 -11.64
C LYS A 102 2.82 1.61 -12.08
N PRO A 103 2.53 2.23 -13.24
CA PRO A 103 3.38 3.30 -13.79
C PRO A 103 3.76 4.43 -12.81
N LEU A 104 2.86 4.77 -11.87
CA LEU A 104 3.07 5.86 -10.90
C LEU A 104 3.14 5.40 -9.45
N ILE A 105 2.83 4.13 -9.16
CA ILE A 105 2.59 3.67 -7.78
C ILE A 105 3.21 2.30 -7.57
N GLN A 106 3.91 2.15 -6.45
CA GLN A 106 4.40 0.87 -5.95
C GLN A 106 3.62 0.54 -4.68
N ASN A 107 2.75 -0.46 -4.77
CA ASN A 107 1.90 -0.85 -3.66
C ASN A 107 2.43 -2.14 -3.01
N PRO A 108 2.98 -2.07 -1.77
CA PRO A 108 3.35 -3.26 -1.02
C PRO A 108 2.10 -4.04 -0.58
N GLY A 109 2.23 -5.35 -0.44
CA GLY A 109 1.14 -6.22 -0.02
C GLY A 109 1.52 -7.69 0.06
N LYS A 110 0.54 -8.53 0.36
CA LYS A 110 0.68 -9.99 0.41
C LYS A 110 0.16 -10.61 -0.88
N CYS A 111 1.01 -11.36 -1.56
CA CYS A 111 0.63 -12.24 -2.65
C CYS A 111 0.35 -13.64 -2.10
N LEU A 112 -0.84 -14.17 -2.33
CA LEU A 112 -1.22 -15.53 -1.97
C LEU A 112 -1.54 -16.31 -3.24
N LEU A 113 -0.81 -17.39 -3.48
CA LEU A 113 -1.11 -18.31 -4.57
C LEU A 113 -1.79 -19.56 -4.01
N THR A 114 -2.92 -19.92 -4.59
CA THR A 114 -3.61 -21.18 -4.33
C THR A 114 -3.60 -22.07 -5.57
N ASN A 115 -4.16 -23.27 -5.47
CA ASN A 115 -4.35 -24.16 -6.61
C ASN A 115 -5.34 -23.63 -7.67
N GLN A 116 -6.12 -22.60 -7.37
CA GLN A 116 -7.15 -22.06 -8.28
C GLN A 116 -6.97 -20.58 -8.60
N CYS A 117 -6.45 -19.78 -7.67
CA CYS A 117 -6.42 -18.33 -7.79
C CYS A 117 -5.10 -17.74 -7.29
N CYS A 118 -4.74 -16.59 -7.86
CA CYS A 118 -3.70 -15.72 -7.34
C CYS A 118 -4.36 -14.49 -6.72
N TYR A 119 -4.11 -14.24 -5.44
CA TYR A 119 -4.65 -13.10 -4.71
C TYR A 119 -3.55 -12.11 -4.35
N PHE A 120 -3.91 -10.83 -4.32
CA PHE A 120 -3.06 -9.78 -3.80
C PHE A 120 -3.82 -8.91 -2.81
N GLN A 121 -3.39 -8.90 -1.55
CA GLN A 121 -3.90 -8.02 -0.51
C GLN A 121 -2.97 -6.83 -0.36
N VAL A 122 -3.48 -5.63 -0.59
CA VAL A 122 -2.68 -4.41 -0.50
C VAL A 122 -2.47 -4.02 0.97
N LEU A 123 -1.29 -3.49 1.31
CA LEU A 123 -1.00 -2.98 2.66
C LEU A 123 -1.79 -1.69 2.97
N ASN A 124 -2.13 -0.91 1.95
CA ASN A 124 -2.85 0.35 2.11
C ASN A 124 -4.36 0.15 1.89
N ASN A 125 -5.17 0.77 2.75
CA ASN A 125 -6.64 0.71 2.68
C ASN A 125 -7.20 1.86 1.84
N ILE A 126 -6.49 2.32 0.81
CA ILE A 126 -6.88 3.50 0.02
C ILE A 126 -8.01 3.15 -0.96
N ASN A 127 -8.09 1.89 -1.40
CA ASN A 127 -9.12 1.41 -2.31
C ASN A 127 -10.22 0.65 -1.55
N GLU A 128 -11.45 0.73 -2.06
CA GLU A 128 -12.59 -0.03 -1.53
C GLU A 128 -12.36 -1.54 -1.57
N GLN A 129 -11.72 -2.04 -2.64
CA GLN A 129 -11.24 -3.43 -2.72
C GLN A 129 -9.83 -3.55 -2.14
N GLN A 130 -9.74 -4.11 -0.94
CA GLN A 130 -8.47 -4.41 -0.26
C GLN A 130 -7.73 -5.60 -0.88
N ILE A 131 -8.47 -6.51 -1.52
CA ILE A 131 -7.94 -7.74 -2.12
C ILE A 131 -8.37 -7.83 -3.58
N VAL A 132 -7.38 -8.07 -4.44
CA VAL A 132 -7.58 -8.33 -5.86
C VAL A 132 -7.39 -9.82 -6.10
N LYS A 133 -8.30 -10.42 -6.88
CA LYS A 133 -8.31 -11.84 -7.19
C LYS A 133 -8.15 -12.06 -8.69
N TYR A 134 -7.30 -13.00 -9.05
CA TYR A 134 -7.08 -13.42 -10.42
C TYR A 134 -7.24 -14.95 -10.54
N ASP A 135 -8.17 -15.41 -11.36
CA ASP A 135 -8.38 -16.84 -11.59
C ASP A 135 -7.24 -17.42 -12.45
N LEU A 136 -6.64 -18.52 -12.00
CA LEU A 136 -5.54 -19.15 -12.73
C LEU A 136 -6.01 -19.81 -14.03
N SER A 137 -7.30 -20.13 -14.16
CA SER A 137 -7.86 -20.63 -15.43
C SER A 137 -7.76 -19.59 -16.57
N ALA A 138 -7.79 -18.30 -16.22
CA ALA A 138 -7.64 -17.21 -17.18
C ALA A 138 -6.16 -16.85 -17.46
N LEU A 139 -5.21 -17.36 -16.68
CA LEU A 139 -3.79 -17.08 -16.85
C LEU A 139 -3.28 -17.74 -18.14
N PHE A 140 -2.75 -16.93 -19.07
CA PHE A 140 -2.25 -17.45 -20.35
C PHE A 140 -0.76 -17.20 -20.57
N LYS A 141 -0.14 -16.30 -19.81
CA LYS A 141 1.30 -16.04 -19.93
C LYS A 141 1.91 -15.57 -18.61
N ILE A 142 3.09 -16.11 -18.32
CA ILE A 142 3.95 -15.70 -17.21
C ILE A 142 5.28 -15.25 -17.79
N THR A 143 5.71 -14.03 -17.47
CA THR A 143 6.99 -13.47 -17.96
C THR A 143 7.86 -13.04 -16.79
N LYS A 144 9.12 -13.52 -16.75
CA LYS A 144 10.12 -13.01 -15.80
C LYS A 144 10.50 -11.57 -16.16
N ARG A 145 10.51 -10.68 -15.17
CA ARG A 145 10.84 -9.26 -15.35
C ARG A 145 11.99 -8.84 -14.44
N ARG A 146 12.72 -7.81 -14.88
CA ARG A 146 13.69 -7.13 -14.04
C ARG A 146 13.01 -5.97 -13.31
N TYR A 147 13.37 -5.76 -12.06
CA TYR A 147 12.98 -4.61 -11.27
C TYR A 147 14.21 -4.09 -10.52
N LYS A 148 14.46 -2.77 -10.57
CA LYS A 148 15.70 -2.14 -10.06
C LYS A 148 16.96 -2.92 -10.48
N PHE A 149 17.06 -3.26 -11.78
CA PHE A 149 18.12 -4.06 -12.39
C PHE A 149 18.30 -5.51 -11.91
N ARG A 150 17.41 -6.05 -11.06
CA ARG A 150 17.49 -7.43 -10.55
C ARG A 150 16.35 -8.29 -11.12
N TYR A 151 16.58 -9.59 -11.35
CA TYR A 151 15.57 -10.54 -11.81
C TYR A 151 14.63 -10.99 -10.69
N ILE A 152 13.88 -10.04 -10.13
CA ILE A 152 12.98 -10.25 -8.99
C ILE A 152 11.51 -9.97 -9.33
N GLY A 153 11.22 -9.58 -10.59
CA GLY A 153 9.87 -9.27 -11.04
C GLY A 153 9.21 -10.44 -11.78
N CYS A 154 7.89 -10.47 -11.74
CA CYS A 154 7.06 -11.38 -12.50
C CYS A 154 5.87 -10.60 -13.07
N GLU A 155 5.52 -10.85 -14.32
CA GLU A 155 4.31 -10.33 -14.96
C GLU A 155 3.39 -11.50 -15.29
N LEU A 156 2.16 -11.42 -14.78
CA LEU A 156 1.09 -12.38 -15.02
C LEU A 156 0.09 -11.73 -15.98
N GLN A 157 -0.20 -12.40 -17.10
CA GLN A 157 -1.17 -11.93 -18.08
C GLN A 157 -2.37 -12.87 -18.10
N PHE A 158 -3.54 -12.30 -17.82
CA PHE A 158 -4.82 -13.01 -17.76
C PHE A 158 -5.67 -12.62 -18.96
N LYS A 159 -6.42 -13.58 -19.50
CA LYS A 159 -7.43 -13.30 -20.52
C LYS A 159 -8.52 -12.47 -19.86
N LEU A 160 -8.91 -11.37 -20.51
CA LEU A 160 -10.11 -10.66 -20.12
C LEU A 160 -11.27 -11.62 -20.33
N THR A 161 -11.84 -12.09 -19.23
CA THR A 161 -13.12 -12.78 -19.28
C THR A 161 -14.14 -11.66 -19.34
N GLU A 162 -14.88 -11.54 -20.43
CA GLU A 162 -16.04 -10.65 -20.47
C GLU A 162 -16.95 -11.06 -19.31
N GLN A 163 -17.19 -10.12 -18.39
CA GLN A 163 -18.19 -10.25 -17.33
C GLN A 163 -19.54 -9.79 -17.88
#